data_AF-A0A2N3QHV4-F1
#
_entry.id   AF-A0A2N3QHV4-F1
#
_cell.length_a   1.000
_cell.length_b   1.000
_cell.length_c   1.000
_cell.angle_alpha   90.00
_cell.angle_beta   90.00
_cell.angle_gamma   90.00
#
_symmetry.space_group_name_H-M   'P 1'
#
loop_
_entity.id
_entity.type
_entity.pdbx_description
1 polymer ?
#
loop_
_entity_poly.entity_id
_entity_poly.type
_entity_poly.pdbx_seq_one_letter_code
_entity_poly.pdbx_strand_id
1 'polypeptide(L)'
;MSETTSSQHEEAVAASQEGQSQEGQPQDGQLQHQQSEGGLVAEAPNTVASDTDAPDTDAPDVNVSETDTDTSDAGTPASDASDTGTPDSATPGDSATPDTAAASFEPLTVTYERLRHTDDVAELHEYARRPLPDRSLQAAFSRATALLEAVAGNQHTPLEDRVFLATEMPFPNILVKLSEDPEPQVRRGVAANQDDKNWLVGRLTKDPDPSVRDAALRNPRTSWKMRLEGAQNPEVDADTLDFLSTLGVSCEPGAPAVLAGMVRRAVALNPQASRETLQRLSTDTSPSVAQCAQRRLEAEQTGESN
;
A
#
# COMPACT_ATOMS: atom_id res chain seq x y z
N MET A 1 -66.71 23.50 71.53
CA MET A 1 -65.84 24.21 70.59
C MET A 1 -66.33 23.83 69.20
N SER A 2 -67.13 24.75 68.70
CA SER A 2 -67.97 24.80 67.48
C SER A 2 -67.17 24.48 66.20
N GLU A 3 -67.72 23.97 65.09
CA GLU A 3 -69.11 23.73 64.68
C GLU A 3 -69.14 23.00 63.30
N THR A 4 -70.23 22.24 63.06
CA THR A 4 -71.01 22.18 61.80
C THR A 4 -70.36 21.52 60.56
N THR A 5 -70.55 20.21 60.33
CA THR A 5 -71.64 19.53 59.58
C THR A 5 -71.77 19.79 58.07
N SER A 6 -71.82 18.66 57.35
CA SER A 6 -72.78 18.32 56.29
C SER A 6 -72.56 18.78 54.84
N SER A 7 -72.48 17.74 54.01
CA SER A 7 -73.36 17.47 52.86
C SER A 7 -72.76 17.53 51.47
N GLN A 8 -73.13 16.47 50.75
CA GLN A 8 -72.88 16.05 49.38
C GLN A 8 -73.61 16.92 48.33
N HIS A 9 -73.37 16.56 47.06
CA HIS A 9 -74.01 16.99 45.80
C HIS A 9 -73.47 18.32 45.23
N GLU A 10 -73.29 18.52 43.92
CA GLU A 10 -73.73 17.85 42.69
C GLU A 10 -72.96 18.45 41.48
N GLU A 11 -73.10 17.80 40.31
CA GLU A 11 -73.07 18.33 38.92
C GLU A 11 -71.91 19.24 38.45
N ALA A 12 -71.16 18.90 37.38
CA ALA A 12 -71.52 18.78 35.95
C ALA A 12 -71.85 20.13 35.26
N VAL A 13 -71.57 20.18 33.93
CA VAL A 13 -71.87 21.23 32.93
C VAL A 13 -70.77 22.32 32.81
N ALA A 14 -69.89 22.31 31.80
CA ALA A 14 -70.03 22.51 30.34
C ALA A 14 -70.12 23.98 29.86
N ALA A 15 -69.46 24.22 28.72
CA ALA A 15 -69.61 25.31 27.74
C ALA A 15 -68.66 26.53 27.80
N SER A 16 -67.78 26.54 26.78
CA SER A 16 -67.55 27.61 25.79
C SER A 16 -67.17 29.03 26.23
N GLN A 17 -66.00 29.50 25.80
CA GLN A 17 -65.90 30.76 25.04
C GLN A 17 -64.57 30.94 24.29
N GLU A 18 -64.69 31.70 23.21
CA GLU A 18 -63.77 31.98 22.11
C GLU A 18 -62.55 32.83 22.51
N GLY A 19 -61.52 32.81 21.65
CA GLY A 19 -60.41 33.77 21.73
C GLY A 19 -59.37 33.58 20.63
N GLN A 20 -59.65 34.09 19.43
CA GLN A 20 -58.62 34.39 18.42
C GLN A 20 -57.79 35.61 18.87
N SER A 21 -56.47 35.61 18.69
CA SER A 21 -55.70 36.71 18.05
C SER A 21 -54.18 36.48 18.08
N GLN A 22 -53.64 36.36 16.85
CA GLN A 22 -52.45 37.01 16.29
C GLN A 22 -51.07 36.87 16.95
N GLU A 23 -50.19 36.17 16.20
CA GLU A 23 -48.73 36.16 16.28
C GLU A 23 -48.12 37.55 16.04
N GLY A 24 -47.24 37.95 16.95
CA GLY A 24 -46.31 39.06 16.79
C GLY A 24 -44.92 38.56 16.38
N GLN A 25 -44.33 39.23 15.39
CA GLN A 25 -42.90 39.15 15.04
C GLN A 25 -42.01 39.60 16.21
N PRO A 26 -40.72 39.22 16.20
CA PRO A 26 -39.67 40.06 16.77
C PRO A 26 -38.65 40.51 15.71
N GLN A 27 -38.29 41.79 15.80
CA GLN A 27 -37.21 42.46 15.08
C GLN A 27 -35.89 42.40 15.87
N ASP A 28 -34.81 42.24 15.09
CA ASP A 28 -33.47 42.84 15.19
C ASP A 28 -32.76 43.04 16.53
N GLY A 29 -31.59 42.39 16.60
CA GLY A 29 -30.43 42.80 17.41
C GLY A 29 -29.16 42.73 16.56
N GLN A 30 -28.72 43.87 16.03
CA GLN A 30 -27.38 44.06 15.45
C GLN A 30 -26.29 43.87 16.52
N LEU A 31 -25.10 43.39 16.13
CA LEU A 31 -23.81 43.99 16.49
C LEU A 31 -22.65 43.41 15.65
N GLN A 32 -21.99 44.33 14.94
CA GLN A 32 -20.61 44.36 14.42
C GLN A 32 -20.05 43.26 13.49
N HIS A 33 -19.91 43.63 12.21
CA HIS A 33 -18.82 43.18 11.32
C HIS A 33 -17.82 44.33 11.12
N GLN A 34 -16.52 44.04 11.30
CA GLN A 34 -15.43 44.70 10.60
C GLN A 34 -14.84 43.67 9.62
N GLN A 35 -14.86 44.03 8.33
CA GLN A 35 -13.76 43.88 7.35
C GLN A 35 -13.17 42.48 7.07
N SER A 36 -12.95 41.99 5.84
CA SER A 36 -13.28 42.41 4.47
C SER A 36 -12.98 41.23 3.52
N GLU A 37 -13.84 41.09 2.52
CA GLU A 37 -13.57 40.80 1.09
C GLU A 37 -12.85 39.54 0.59
N GLY A 38 -13.59 38.82 -0.28
CA GLY A 38 -13.11 38.19 -1.53
C GLY A 38 -12.75 36.71 -1.43
N GLY A 39 -13.38 35.75 -2.12
CA GLY A 39 -14.34 35.76 -3.22
C GLY A 39 -14.44 34.31 -3.74
N LEU A 40 -15.60 33.97 -4.30
CA LEU A 40 -16.07 32.69 -4.88
C LEU A 40 -14.98 31.89 -5.65
N VAL A 41 -15.03 30.56 -5.77
CA VAL A 41 -16.14 29.75 -6.32
C VAL A 41 -16.04 28.28 -5.86
N ALA A 42 -17.19 27.69 -5.55
CA ALA A 42 -17.39 26.25 -5.41
C ALA A 42 -17.84 25.68 -6.78
N GLU A 43 -17.31 24.52 -7.18
CA GLU A 43 -17.96 23.71 -8.20
C GLU A 43 -17.86 22.21 -7.84
N ALA A 44 -19.01 21.56 -7.94
CA ALA A 44 -19.28 20.16 -7.62
C ALA A 44 -18.87 19.23 -8.79
N PRO A 45 -18.99 17.90 -8.64
CA PRO A 45 -18.23 16.93 -9.41
C PRO A 45 -18.89 16.60 -10.76
N ASN A 46 -18.07 16.32 -11.78
CA ASN A 46 -18.58 15.82 -13.05
C ASN A 46 -18.12 14.38 -13.27
N THR A 47 -19.09 13.51 -13.52
CA THR A 47 -18.95 12.12 -13.92
C THR A 47 -19.17 12.06 -15.43
N VAL A 48 -18.24 11.48 -16.19
CA VAL A 48 -18.51 11.01 -17.56
C VAL A 48 -17.72 9.72 -17.79
N ALA A 49 -18.44 8.67 -18.15
CA ALA A 49 -17.93 7.44 -18.72
C ALA A 49 -17.75 7.58 -20.23
N SER A 50 -16.71 6.98 -20.82
CA SER A 50 -16.82 6.10 -21.99
C SER A 50 -15.46 5.71 -22.57
N ASP A 51 -15.39 4.43 -22.95
CA ASP A 51 -14.42 3.70 -23.77
C ASP A 51 -13.58 4.50 -24.77
N THR A 52 -12.30 4.13 -24.88
CA THR A 52 -11.66 3.97 -26.19
C THR A 52 -10.49 2.98 -26.14
N ASP A 53 -10.74 1.84 -26.77
CA ASP A 53 -9.85 0.96 -27.54
C ASP A 53 -8.38 1.39 -27.68
N ALA A 54 -7.46 0.51 -27.26
CA ALA A 54 -6.03 0.63 -27.50
C ALA A 54 -5.59 -0.48 -28.47
N PRO A 55 -4.93 -0.18 -29.60
CA PRO A 55 -4.46 -1.20 -30.51
C PRO A 55 -3.11 -1.80 -30.07
N ASP A 56 -2.98 -3.09 -30.35
CA ASP A 56 -1.74 -3.89 -30.39
C ASP A 56 -0.56 -3.13 -30.99
N THR A 57 0.59 -3.16 -30.30
CA THR A 57 1.89 -3.05 -30.97
C THR A 57 2.88 -4.09 -30.46
N ASP A 58 3.24 -4.91 -31.44
CA ASP A 58 4.19 -6.00 -31.55
C ASP A 58 5.58 -5.70 -30.98
N ALA A 59 6.22 -6.74 -30.47
CA ALA A 59 7.62 -6.76 -30.09
C ALA A 59 8.53 -6.74 -31.34
N PRO A 60 9.72 -6.14 -31.31
CA PRO A 60 10.72 -6.39 -32.34
C PRO A 60 11.65 -7.53 -31.95
N ASP A 61 11.61 -8.54 -32.83
CA ASP A 61 12.52 -9.66 -32.95
C ASP A 61 13.95 -9.20 -33.32
N VAL A 62 14.90 -10.03 -32.92
CA VAL A 62 16.32 -9.93 -33.22
C VAL A 62 16.58 -10.18 -34.70
N ASN A 63 17.40 -9.35 -35.36
CA ASN A 63 18.14 -9.84 -36.52
C ASN A 63 19.51 -9.15 -36.69
N VAL A 64 20.51 -10.01 -36.78
CA VAL A 64 21.92 -9.76 -37.07
C VAL A 64 22.09 -9.69 -38.58
N SER A 65 22.84 -8.74 -39.10
CA SER A 65 23.58 -8.92 -40.36
C SER A 65 24.79 -7.98 -40.41
N GLU A 66 25.93 -8.64 -40.52
CA GLU A 66 27.27 -8.12 -40.81
C GLU A 66 27.30 -7.40 -42.15
N THR A 67 28.13 -6.36 -42.27
CA THR A 67 28.96 -6.14 -43.46
C THR A 67 30.21 -5.36 -43.08
N ASP A 68 31.34 -6.04 -43.24
CA ASP A 68 32.68 -5.47 -43.41
C ASP A 68 32.71 -4.41 -44.52
N THR A 69 33.51 -3.35 -44.32
CA THR A 69 34.49 -2.94 -45.33
C THR A 69 35.64 -2.19 -44.67
N ASP A 70 36.82 -2.67 -45.01
CA ASP A 70 38.16 -2.28 -44.62
C ASP A 70 38.66 -1.04 -45.38
N THR A 71 39.79 -0.52 -44.89
CA THR A 71 40.88 0.21 -45.56
C THR A 71 41.04 1.74 -45.41
N SER A 72 42.24 2.05 -44.90
CA SER A 72 43.20 3.12 -45.31
C SER A 72 42.94 4.55 -44.85
N ASP A 73 43.92 5.41 -44.59
CA ASP A 73 45.37 5.37 -44.36
C ASP A 73 45.77 6.84 -44.09
N ALA A 74 46.85 7.04 -43.34
CA ALA A 74 47.76 8.19 -43.29
C ALA A 74 47.24 9.64 -43.05
N GLY A 75 47.97 10.34 -42.16
CA GLY A 75 48.23 11.77 -42.38
C GLY A 75 48.40 12.64 -41.14
N THR A 76 49.54 12.55 -40.46
CA THR A 76 50.07 13.63 -39.62
C THR A 76 50.35 14.89 -40.45
N PRO A 77 50.26 16.09 -39.86
CA PRO A 77 51.46 16.92 -39.84
C PRO A 77 51.70 17.65 -38.50
N ALA A 78 52.95 17.60 -38.02
CA ALA A 78 53.61 18.70 -37.31
C ALA A 78 54.01 19.76 -38.37
N SER A 79 54.24 21.04 -38.14
CA SER A 79 54.77 21.84 -37.02
C SER A 79 54.77 23.31 -37.51
N ASP A 80 54.60 24.32 -36.65
CA ASP A 80 55.48 25.51 -36.70
C ASP A 80 55.41 26.36 -35.43
N ALA A 81 56.51 27.09 -35.17
CA ALA A 81 56.91 27.66 -33.89
C ALA A 81 56.85 29.20 -33.82
N SER A 82 57.12 29.71 -32.60
CA SER A 82 57.48 31.11 -32.19
C SER A 82 56.28 32.00 -31.84
N ASP A 83 56.24 32.81 -30.78
CA ASP A 83 57.29 33.61 -30.16
C ASP A 83 56.87 34.21 -28.78
N THR A 84 57.88 34.43 -27.95
CA THR A 84 58.13 35.29 -26.75
C THR A 84 57.05 35.76 -25.74
N GLY A 85 57.41 35.64 -24.45
CA GLY A 85 56.95 36.55 -23.38
C GLY A 85 57.11 36.06 -21.93
N THR A 86 58.30 36.17 -21.33
CA THR A 86 58.53 36.19 -19.85
C THR A 86 58.31 37.63 -19.35
N PRO A 87 57.84 37.92 -18.11
CA PRO A 87 58.43 37.56 -16.80
C PRO A 87 57.33 37.09 -15.81
N ASP A 88 57.47 36.77 -14.53
CA ASP A 88 58.42 37.12 -13.47
C ASP A 88 58.23 36.08 -12.34
N SER A 89 59.26 35.91 -11.52
CA SER A 89 59.31 34.96 -10.41
C SER A 89 58.78 35.60 -9.13
N ALA A 90 57.78 35.00 -8.50
CA ALA A 90 57.44 35.28 -7.10
C ALA A 90 57.08 33.97 -6.38
N THR A 91 57.98 33.57 -5.49
CA THR A 91 57.80 32.54 -4.46
C THR A 91 56.58 32.86 -3.59
N PRO A 92 55.86 31.84 -3.10
CA PRO A 92 55.81 31.70 -1.65
C PRO A 92 56.05 30.26 -1.22
N GLY A 93 56.97 30.10 -0.26
CA GLY A 93 56.88 29.00 0.68
C GLY A 93 55.77 29.33 1.67
N ASP A 94 54.95 28.34 1.99
CA ASP A 94 54.81 27.88 3.37
C ASP A 94 54.05 26.55 3.37
N SER A 95 54.69 25.56 3.97
CA SER A 95 54.14 24.41 4.68
C SER A 95 52.60 24.30 4.71
N ALA A 96 52.00 23.66 3.70
CA ALA A 96 50.69 23.06 3.84
C ALA A 96 50.88 21.57 4.13
N THR A 97 50.75 21.19 5.40
CA THR A 97 50.52 19.80 5.80
C THR A 97 49.33 19.24 5.01
N PRO A 98 49.46 18.18 4.20
CA PRO A 98 48.32 17.50 3.62
C PRO A 98 47.87 16.44 4.62
N ASP A 99 47.43 16.84 5.80
CA ASP A 99 46.94 15.86 6.77
C ASP A 99 45.84 16.45 7.64
N THR A 100 44.74 15.70 7.76
CA THR A 100 43.63 15.86 8.71
C THR A 100 42.31 16.57 8.29
N ALA A 101 41.88 16.63 7.02
CA ALA A 101 40.49 17.05 6.73
C ALA A 101 39.84 16.62 5.41
N ALA A 102 40.39 15.67 4.66
CA ALA A 102 39.62 15.00 3.62
C ALA A 102 38.84 13.86 4.29
N ALA A 103 37.64 14.13 4.79
CA ALA A 103 36.69 13.07 5.09
C ALA A 103 36.62 12.20 3.82
N SER A 104 37.19 11.01 3.88
CA SER A 104 37.37 10.13 2.72
C SER A 104 36.00 9.81 2.14
N PHE A 105 35.61 10.52 1.08
CA PHE A 105 34.36 10.28 0.38
C PHE A 105 34.47 8.91 -0.28
N GLU A 106 33.87 7.90 0.34
CA GLU A 106 33.77 6.57 -0.25
C GLU A 106 32.67 6.58 -1.33
N PRO A 107 33.00 6.26 -2.60
CA PRO A 107 32.02 6.18 -3.66
C PRO A 107 30.89 5.20 -3.30
N LEU A 108 29.65 5.52 -3.70
CA LEU A 108 28.49 4.66 -3.40
C LEU A 108 28.71 3.23 -3.89
N THR A 109 29.32 3.05 -5.06
CA THR A 109 29.63 1.74 -5.64
C THR A 109 30.53 0.90 -4.74
N VAL A 110 31.53 1.51 -4.09
CA VAL A 110 32.46 0.80 -3.19
C VAL A 110 31.72 0.31 -1.94
N THR A 111 30.96 1.20 -1.28
CA THR A 111 30.17 0.81 -0.10
C THR A 111 29.09 -0.22 -0.47
N TYR A 112 28.43 -0.06 -1.62
CA TYR A 112 27.38 -0.97 -2.08
C TYR A 112 27.91 -2.39 -2.32
N GLU A 113 29.00 -2.53 -3.07
CA GLU A 113 29.60 -3.85 -3.33
C GLU A 113 30.16 -4.47 -2.05
N ARG A 114 30.71 -3.66 -1.13
CA ARG A 114 31.10 -4.17 0.20
C ARG A 114 29.90 -4.76 0.94
N LEU A 115 28.81 -4.00 1.09
CA LEU A 115 27.63 -4.47 1.83
C LEU A 115 26.97 -5.69 1.19
N ARG A 116 27.09 -5.86 -0.14
CA ARG A 116 26.55 -7.01 -0.84
C ARG A 116 27.30 -8.32 -0.54
N HIS A 117 28.57 -8.23 -0.16
CA HIS A 117 29.47 -9.39 -0.04
C HIS A 117 30.10 -9.54 1.36
N THR A 118 29.88 -8.60 2.26
CA THR A 118 30.39 -8.67 3.62
C THR A 118 29.65 -9.75 4.42
N ASP A 119 30.40 -10.45 5.27
CA ASP A 119 29.87 -11.37 6.28
C ASP A 119 29.74 -10.66 7.65
N ASP A 120 30.07 -9.36 7.72
CA ASP A 120 29.97 -8.56 8.94
C ASP A 120 28.50 -8.25 9.24
N VAL A 121 27.93 -9.12 10.07
CA VAL A 121 26.55 -9.03 10.56
C VAL A 121 26.28 -7.71 11.29
N ALA A 122 27.26 -7.16 12.01
CA ALA A 122 27.09 -5.92 12.77
C ALA A 122 27.03 -4.70 11.83
N GLU A 123 27.87 -4.68 10.78
CA GLU A 123 27.80 -3.64 9.73
C GLU A 123 26.44 -3.69 9.03
N LEU A 124 25.97 -4.88 8.63
CA LEU A 124 24.68 -5.06 7.98
C LEU A 124 23.51 -4.61 8.87
N HIS A 125 23.54 -4.98 10.14
CA HIS A 125 22.55 -4.55 11.13
C HIS A 125 22.50 -3.02 11.27
N GLU A 126 23.66 -2.37 11.37
CA GLU A 126 23.74 -0.93 11.49
C GLU A 126 23.09 -0.23 10.29
N TYR A 127 23.39 -0.70 9.07
CA TYR A 127 22.78 -0.13 7.87
C TYR A 127 21.28 -0.40 7.78
N ALA A 128 20.81 -1.60 8.15
CA ALA A 128 19.39 -1.94 8.13
C ALA A 128 18.55 -1.07 9.08
N ARG A 129 19.10 -0.75 10.26
CA ARG A 129 18.39 0.00 11.33
C ARG A 129 18.63 1.51 11.28
N ARG A 130 19.54 1.98 10.43
CA ARG A 130 19.85 3.41 10.33
C ARG A 130 18.62 4.20 9.88
N PRO A 131 18.22 5.26 10.60
CA PRO A 131 17.14 6.13 10.16
C PRO A 131 17.43 6.71 8.78
N LEU A 132 16.42 6.71 7.92
CA LEU A 132 16.53 7.29 6.59
C LEU A 132 16.74 8.80 6.68
N PRO A 133 17.60 9.39 5.82
CA PRO A 133 17.67 10.83 5.67
C PRO A 133 16.33 11.44 5.28
N ASP A 134 16.18 12.75 5.49
CA ASP A 134 15.02 13.47 4.97
C ASP A 134 14.91 13.31 3.44
N ARG A 135 13.69 13.08 2.95
CA ARG A 135 13.37 12.96 1.52
C ARG A 135 13.72 14.23 0.74
N SER A 136 13.77 15.40 1.40
CA SER A 136 14.24 16.65 0.79
C SER A 136 15.71 16.57 0.34
N LEU A 137 16.53 15.74 0.99
CA LEU A 137 17.94 15.53 0.68
C LEU A 137 18.11 14.39 -0.34
N GLN A 138 17.66 14.64 -1.58
CA GLN A 138 17.55 13.61 -2.63
C GLN A 138 18.79 12.72 -2.80
N ALA A 139 20.00 13.29 -2.81
CA ALA A 139 21.24 12.53 -2.99
C ALA A 139 21.54 11.60 -1.79
N ALA A 140 21.36 12.10 -0.56
CA ALA A 140 21.57 11.31 0.65
C ALA A 140 20.50 10.22 0.79
N PHE A 141 19.24 10.55 0.51
CA PHE A 141 18.14 9.60 0.51
C PHE A 141 18.36 8.49 -0.52
N SER A 142 18.71 8.85 -1.76
CA SER A 142 18.99 7.87 -2.82
C SER A 142 20.20 6.98 -2.50
N ARG A 143 21.26 7.55 -1.89
CA ARG A 143 22.39 6.76 -1.40
C ARG A 143 21.94 5.77 -0.33
N ALA A 144 21.16 6.21 0.65
CA ALA A 144 20.71 5.37 1.75
C ALA A 144 19.82 4.21 1.25
N THR A 145 18.86 4.48 0.35
CA THR A 145 17.99 3.44 -0.20
C THR A 145 18.75 2.43 -1.07
N ALA A 146 19.75 2.88 -1.83
CA ALA A 146 20.63 1.97 -2.58
C ALA A 146 21.41 1.04 -1.64
N LEU A 147 21.95 1.56 -0.53
CA LEU A 147 22.67 0.73 0.44
C LEU A 147 21.75 -0.26 1.16
N LEU A 148 20.51 0.14 1.50
CA LEU A 148 19.50 -0.79 2.02
C LEU A 148 19.16 -1.91 1.03
N GLU A 149 19.17 -1.62 -0.27
CA GLU A 149 18.97 -2.64 -1.31
C GLU A 149 20.11 -3.66 -1.39
N ALA A 150 21.35 -3.26 -1.06
CA ALA A 150 22.47 -4.18 -0.92
C ALA A 150 22.32 -5.05 0.34
N VAL A 151 21.99 -4.44 1.47
CA VAL A 151 21.77 -5.13 2.76
C VAL A 151 20.62 -6.13 2.66
N ALA A 152 19.49 -5.74 2.07
CA ALA A 152 18.33 -6.61 1.88
C ALA A 152 18.65 -7.84 1.00
N GLY A 153 19.57 -7.69 0.04
CA GLY A 153 20.02 -8.78 -0.83
C GLY A 153 21.13 -9.67 -0.24
N ASN A 154 21.66 -9.33 0.93
CA ASN A 154 22.73 -10.09 1.57
C ASN A 154 22.15 -11.13 2.55
N GLN A 155 22.55 -12.39 2.40
CA GLN A 155 22.08 -13.51 3.23
C GLN A 155 22.64 -13.49 4.66
N HIS A 156 23.77 -12.80 4.88
CA HIS A 156 24.37 -12.59 6.20
C HIS A 156 23.65 -11.50 7.00
N THR A 157 22.74 -10.72 6.38
CA THR A 157 21.88 -9.79 7.09
C THR A 157 21.00 -10.57 8.06
N PRO A 158 20.99 -10.22 9.37
CA PRO A 158 20.19 -10.89 10.38
C PRO A 158 18.74 -11.07 9.96
N LEU A 159 18.14 -12.19 10.35
CA LEU A 159 16.75 -12.48 10.03
C LEU A 159 15.82 -11.36 10.52
N GLU A 160 16.01 -10.90 11.75
CA GLU A 160 15.21 -9.82 12.35
C GLU A 160 15.29 -8.51 11.56
N ASP A 161 16.40 -8.26 10.87
CA ASP A 161 16.61 -7.06 10.07
C ASP A 161 16.00 -7.22 8.68
N ARG A 162 16.11 -8.40 8.06
CA ARG A 162 15.39 -8.68 6.79
C ARG A 162 13.88 -8.62 6.99
N VAL A 163 13.36 -9.15 8.10
CA VAL A 163 11.94 -9.04 8.47
C VAL A 163 11.54 -7.58 8.71
N PHE A 164 12.38 -6.80 9.41
CA PHE A 164 12.14 -5.37 9.61
C PHE A 164 12.07 -4.63 8.27
N LEU A 165 13.04 -4.84 7.38
CA LEU A 165 13.07 -4.21 6.06
C LEU A 165 11.84 -4.62 5.22
N ALA A 166 11.46 -5.90 5.25
CA ALA A 166 10.29 -6.40 4.53
C ALA A 166 8.98 -5.76 5.00
N THR A 167 8.87 -5.50 6.31
CA THR A 167 7.63 -5.01 6.94
C THR A 167 7.51 -3.48 6.88
N GLU A 168 8.62 -2.75 7.02
CA GLU A 168 8.61 -1.30 7.26
C GLU A 168 9.03 -0.47 6.03
N MET A 169 9.78 -1.04 5.09
CA MET A 169 10.32 -0.24 3.98
C MET A 169 9.30 -0.11 2.85
N PRO A 170 9.03 1.12 2.34
CA PRO A 170 8.07 1.36 1.28
C PRO A 170 8.68 1.24 -0.13
N PHE A 171 9.84 0.59 -0.26
CA PHE A 171 10.69 0.70 -1.45
C PHE A 171 10.57 -0.55 -2.33
N PRO A 172 10.03 -0.45 -3.56
CA PRO A 172 9.81 -1.62 -4.41
C PRO A 172 11.07 -2.42 -4.72
N ASN A 173 12.22 -1.78 -4.95
CA ASN A 173 13.48 -2.48 -5.23
C ASN A 173 13.96 -3.37 -4.06
N ILE A 174 13.69 -2.95 -2.83
CA ILE A 174 14.01 -3.72 -1.62
C ILE A 174 12.99 -4.85 -1.43
N LEU A 175 11.69 -4.53 -1.51
CA LEU A 175 10.61 -5.51 -1.32
C LEU A 175 10.66 -6.62 -2.36
N VAL A 176 11.02 -6.32 -3.62
CA VAL A 176 11.19 -7.32 -4.67
C VAL A 176 12.28 -8.34 -4.32
N LYS A 177 13.43 -7.88 -3.84
CA LYS A 177 14.50 -8.81 -3.40
C LYS A 177 14.04 -9.67 -2.23
N LEU A 178 13.42 -9.07 -1.23
CA LEU A 178 12.94 -9.77 -0.04
C LEU A 178 11.75 -10.71 -0.33
N SER A 179 11.01 -10.49 -1.43
CA SER A 179 9.95 -11.39 -1.87
C SER A 179 10.46 -12.76 -2.34
N GLU A 180 11.76 -12.87 -2.60
CA GLU A 180 12.44 -14.11 -3.01
C GLU A 180 13.33 -14.68 -1.89
N ASP A 181 13.23 -14.12 -0.67
CA ASP A 181 14.01 -14.57 0.47
C ASP A 181 13.74 -16.05 0.78
N PRO A 182 14.77 -16.86 1.08
CA PRO A 182 14.57 -18.27 1.43
C PRO A 182 13.67 -18.45 2.66
N GLU A 183 13.70 -17.51 3.61
CA GLU A 183 12.94 -17.59 4.85
C GLU A 183 11.48 -17.11 4.65
N PRO A 184 10.46 -17.97 4.84
CA PRO A 184 9.06 -17.58 4.68
C PRO A 184 8.65 -16.41 5.59
N GLN A 185 9.25 -16.28 6.77
CA GLN A 185 8.97 -15.15 7.66
C GLN A 185 9.27 -13.79 7.01
N VAL A 186 10.32 -13.70 6.20
CA VAL A 186 10.68 -12.47 5.47
C VAL A 186 9.66 -12.20 4.35
N ARG A 187 9.35 -13.22 3.54
CA ARG A 187 8.36 -13.10 2.46
C ARG A 187 6.97 -12.74 2.97
N ARG A 188 6.59 -13.27 4.15
CA ARG A 188 5.35 -12.92 4.85
C ARG A 188 5.34 -11.45 5.27
N GLY A 189 6.48 -10.92 5.71
CA GLY A 189 6.65 -9.49 6.00
C GLY A 189 6.36 -8.64 4.76
N VAL A 190 6.90 -9.02 3.59
CA VAL A 190 6.62 -8.34 2.32
C VAL A 190 5.13 -8.43 1.97
N ALA A 191 4.54 -9.62 2.09
CA ALA A 191 3.13 -9.86 1.79
C ALA A 191 2.17 -9.02 2.65
N ALA A 192 2.53 -8.75 3.91
CA ALA A 192 1.73 -7.95 4.84
C ALA A 192 1.96 -6.43 4.71
N ASN A 193 2.98 -6.01 3.97
CA ASN A 193 3.36 -4.60 3.85
C ASN A 193 2.33 -3.81 3.02
N GLN A 194 1.80 -2.72 3.58
CA GLN A 194 0.74 -1.91 2.95
C GLN A 194 1.24 -0.94 1.88
N ASP A 195 2.55 -0.66 1.87
CA ASP A 195 3.22 0.14 0.86
C ASP A 195 3.58 -0.68 -0.40
N ASP A 196 3.37 -1.99 -0.35
CA ASP A 196 3.63 -2.88 -1.45
C ASP A 196 2.73 -2.59 -2.68
N LYS A 197 3.18 -3.02 -3.85
CA LYS A 197 2.47 -2.90 -5.11
C LYS A 197 1.57 -4.10 -5.31
N ASN A 198 0.40 -3.86 -5.91
CA ASN A 198 -0.60 -4.88 -6.21
C ASN A 198 -0.02 -6.08 -6.99
N TRP A 199 0.93 -5.86 -7.90
CA TRP A 199 1.57 -6.90 -8.69
C TRP A 199 2.50 -7.78 -7.85
N LEU A 200 3.17 -7.22 -6.84
CA LEU A 200 4.09 -7.98 -5.99
C LEU A 200 3.30 -8.81 -4.99
N VAL A 201 2.29 -8.22 -4.33
CA VAL A 201 1.36 -8.95 -3.48
C VAL A 201 0.65 -10.06 -4.27
N GLY A 202 0.27 -9.79 -5.52
CA GLY A 202 -0.33 -10.79 -6.42
C GLY A 202 0.59 -11.95 -6.81
N ARG A 203 1.91 -11.79 -6.71
CA ARG A 203 2.87 -12.89 -6.80
C ARG A 203 2.85 -13.72 -5.51
N LEU A 204 2.82 -13.05 -4.36
CA LEU A 204 2.86 -13.67 -3.03
C LEU A 204 1.56 -14.42 -2.65
N THR A 205 0.43 -14.14 -3.30
CA THR A 205 -0.78 -14.99 -3.16
C THR A 205 -0.59 -16.41 -3.69
N LYS A 206 0.49 -16.66 -4.45
CA LYS A 206 0.87 -17.96 -5.02
C LYS A 206 2.14 -18.52 -4.37
N ASP A 207 2.57 -17.97 -3.23
CA ASP A 207 3.75 -18.44 -2.51
C ASP A 207 3.57 -19.91 -2.07
N PRO A 208 4.63 -20.74 -2.10
CA PRO A 208 4.55 -22.11 -1.60
C PRO A 208 4.21 -22.18 -0.11
N ASP A 209 4.60 -21.18 0.69
CA ASP A 209 4.31 -21.14 2.11
C ASP A 209 2.89 -20.61 2.38
N PRO A 210 2.03 -21.36 3.10
CA PRO A 210 0.67 -20.93 3.40
C PRO A 210 0.61 -19.58 4.14
N SER A 211 1.49 -19.35 5.12
CA SER A 211 1.44 -18.14 5.93
C SER A 211 1.73 -16.86 5.12
N VAL A 212 2.51 -16.99 4.04
CA VAL A 212 2.77 -15.91 3.08
C VAL A 212 1.55 -15.66 2.20
N ARG A 213 0.92 -16.73 1.68
CA ARG A 213 -0.33 -16.61 0.89
C ARG A 213 -1.43 -15.92 1.69
N ASP A 214 -1.58 -16.29 2.95
CA ASP A 214 -2.62 -15.77 3.84
C ASP A 214 -2.42 -14.28 4.10
N ALA A 215 -1.18 -13.87 4.39
CA ALA A 215 -0.83 -12.46 4.55
C ALA A 215 -1.10 -11.68 3.27
N ALA A 216 -0.74 -12.23 2.10
CA ALA A 216 -0.99 -11.59 0.81
C ALA A 216 -2.49 -11.45 0.54
N LEU A 217 -3.31 -12.47 0.80
CA LEU A 217 -4.76 -12.40 0.56
C LEU A 217 -5.48 -11.39 1.48
N ARG A 218 -4.94 -11.15 2.68
CA ARG A 218 -5.44 -10.15 3.64
C ARG A 218 -4.98 -8.73 3.33
N ASN A 219 -3.97 -8.54 2.49
CA ASN A 219 -3.44 -7.23 2.17
C ASN A 219 -4.48 -6.36 1.42
N PRO A 220 -4.68 -5.08 1.80
CA PRO A 220 -5.56 -4.14 1.08
C PRO A 220 -5.17 -3.86 -0.38
N ARG A 221 -3.90 -4.08 -0.75
CA ARG A 221 -3.39 -3.92 -2.12
C ARG A 221 -3.75 -5.08 -3.04
N THR A 222 -4.24 -6.19 -2.48
CA THR A 222 -4.63 -7.37 -3.24
C THR A 222 -5.90 -7.12 -4.02
N SER A 223 -5.82 -7.31 -5.34
CA SER A 223 -6.97 -7.10 -6.21
C SER A 223 -8.09 -8.11 -5.94
N TRP A 224 -9.33 -7.75 -6.27
CA TRP A 224 -10.48 -8.65 -6.20
C TRP A 224 -10.28 -9.93 -6.99
N LYS A 225 -9.63 -9.85 -8.16
CA LYS A 225 -9.30 -11.02 -8.98
C LYS A 225 -8.38 -11.98 -8.21
N MET A 226 -7.32 -11.45 -7.58
CA MET A 226 -6.38 -12.26 -6.80
C MET A 226 -7.04 -12.87 -5.56
N ARG A 227 -7.91 -12.12 -4.86
CA ARG A 227 -8.69 -12.65 -3.72
C ARG A 227 -9.68 -13.74 -4.16
N LEU A 228 -10.28 -13.61 -5.35
CA LEU A 228 -11.15 -14.62 -5.92
C LEU A 228 -10.36 -15.90 -6.27
N GLU A 229 -9.21 -15.78 -6.91
CA GLU A 229 -8.31 -16.91 -7.19
C GLU A 229 -7.88 -17.61 -5.88
N GLY A 230 -7.53 -16.83 -4.85
CA GLY A 230 -7.20 -17.36 -3.52
C GLY A 230 -8.37 -18.08 -2.86
N ALA A 231 -9.58 -17.52 -2.89
CA ALA A 231 -10.77 -18.17 -2.35
C ALA A 231 -11.14 -19.48 -3.06
N GLN A 232 -10.72 -19.67 -4.32
CA GLN A 232 -10.91 -20.91 -5.07
C GLN A 232 -9.81 -21.94 -4.82
N ASN A 233 -8.69 -21.54 -4.22
CA ASN A 233 -7.58 -22.43 -3.94
C ASN A 233 -7.94 -23.38 -2.77
N PRO A 234 -7.95 -24.72 -2.97
CA PRO A 234 -8.29 -25.68 -1.92
C PRO A 234 -7.24 -25.80 -0.81
N GLU A 235 -6.08 -25.16 -0.95
CA GLU A 235 -4.99 -25.15 0.04
C GLU A 235 -4.99 -23.90 0.94
N VAL A 236 -5.95 -22.99 0.77
CA VAL A 236 -6.10 -21.82 1.66
C VAL A 236 -6.80 -22.27 2.93
N ASP A 237 -6.29 -21.80 4.07
CA ASP A 237 -6.78 -22.19 5.38
C ASP A 237 -8.15 -21.59 5.72
N ALA A 238 -8.81 -22.19 6.71
CA ALA A 238 -10.14 -21.79 7.15
C ALA A 238 -10.21 -20.35 7.70
N ASP A 239 -9.18 -19.85 8.37
CA ASP A 239 -9.16 -18.49 8.95
C ASP A 239 -9.03 -17.43 7.85
N THR A 240 -8.23 -17.71 6.82
CA THR A 240 -8.14 -16.81 5.66
C THR A 240 -9.43 -16.81 4.85
N LEU A 241 -10.05 -17.98 4.66
CA LEU A 241 -11.39 -18.06 4.06
C LEU A 241 -12.43 -17.32 4.89
N ASP A 242 -12.35 -17.40 6.23
CA ASP A 242 -13.22 -16.65 7.12
C ASP A 242 -13.07 -15.14 6.91
N PHE A 243 -11.83 -14.62 6.87
CA PHE A 243 -11.57 -13.22 6.52
C PHE A 243 -12.18 -12.85 5.15
N LEU A 244 -11.90 -13.63 4.11
CA LEU A 244 -12.41 -13.38 2.76
C LEU A 244 -13.95 -13.39 2.71
N SER A 245 -14.60 -14.18 3.57
CA SER A 245 -16.06 -14.21 3.72
C SER A 245 -16.65 -12.91 4.26
N THR A 246 -15.85 -12.05 4.91
CA THR A 246 -16.33 -10.79 5.50
C THR A 246 -16.20 -9.58 4.57
N LEU A 247 -15.53 -9.75 3.42
CA LEU A 247 -15.28 -8.68 2.46
C LEU A 247 -16.57 -8.14 1.85
N GLY A 248 -16.68 -6.82 1.79
CA GLY A 248 -17.87 -6.09 1.33
C GLY A 248 -19.07 -6.15 2.28
N VAL A 249 -18.87 -6.64 3.51
CA VAL A 249 -19.91 -6.66 4.56
C VAL A 249 -19.37 -5.99 5.82
N SER A 250 -18.38 -6.60 6.47
CA SER A 250 -17.74 -6.08 7.69
C SER A 250 -16.37 -5.50 7.39
N CYS A 251 -15.60 -6.16 6.51
CA CYS A 251 -14.34 -5.65 6.00
C CYS A 251 -14.58 -4.96 4.65
N GLU A 252 -13.99 -3.77 4.46
CA GLU A 252 -14.13 -2.98 3.24
C GLU A 252 -15.61 -2.77 2.81
N PRO A 253 -16.49 -2.15 3.64
CA PRO A 253 -17.92 -2.04 3.35
C PRO A 253 -18.24 -1.20 2.09
N GLY A 254 -17.31 -0.38 1.62
CA GLY A 254 -17.41 0.36 0.34
C GLY A 254 -16.99 -0.45 -0.89
N ALA A 255 -16.70 -1.74 -0.75
CA ALA A 255 -16.28 -2.60 -1.84
C ALA A 255 -17.38 -2.79 -2.90
N PRO A 256 -17.03 -3.00 -4.18
CA PRO A 256 -17.99 -3.36 -5.21
C PRO A 256 -18.75 -4.64 -4.84
N ALA A 257 -20.06 -4.51 -4.59
CA ALA A 257 -20.90 -5.59 -4.06
C ALA A 257 -20.83 -6.88 -4.90
N VAL A 258 -20.74 -6.75 -6.22
CA VAL A 258 -20.61 -7.89 -7.15
C VAL A 258 -19.28 -8.62 -6.94
N LEU A 259 -18.15 -7.91 -6.92
CA LEU A 259 -16.83 -8.53 -6.77
C LEU A 259 -16.66 -9.15 -5.39
N ALA A 260 -17.07 -8.44 -4.34
CA ALA A 260 -17.07 -8.98 -2.99
C ALA A 260 -17.96 -10.23 -2.88
N GLY A 261 -19.17 -10.20 -3.47
CA GLY A 261 -20.06 -11.35 -3.53
C GLY A 261 -19.48 -12.54 -4.30
N MET A 262 -18.70 -12.31 -5.36
CA MET A 262 -18.00 -13.38 -6.08
C MET A 262 -16.95 -14.07 -5.20
N VAL A 263 -16.18 -13.31 -4.44
CA VAL A 263 -15.20 -13.86 -3.48
C VAL A 263 -15.91 -14.66 -2.39
N ARG A 264 -16.94 -14.11 -1.76
CA ARG A 264 -17.71 -14.82 -0.72
C ARG A 264 -18.38 -16.10 -1.25
N ARG A 265 -18.86 -16.09 -2.50
CA ARG A 265 -19.37 -17.28 -3.17
C ARG A 265 -18.28 -18.34 -3.36
N ALA A 266 -17.08 -17.93 -3.77
CA ALA A 266 -15.96 -18.85 -3.90
C ALA A 266 -15.57 -19.45 -2.54
N VAL A 267 -15.56 -18.64 -1.47
CA VAL A 267 -15.38 -19.15 -0.09
C VAL A 267 -16.43 -20.20 0.24
N ALA A 268 -17.72 -19.96 -0.02
CA ALA A 268 -18.79 -20.92 0.26
C ALA A 268 -18.65 -22.25 -0.51
N LEU A 269 -17.93 -22.25 -1.64
CA LEU A 269 -17.66 -23.44 -2.45
C LEU A 269 -16.32 -24.11 -2.10
N ASN A 270 -15.48 -23.47 -1.29
CA ASN A 270 -14.18 -23.99 -0.94
C ASN A 270 -14.30 -25.13 0.08
N PRO A 271 -13.64 -26.29 -0.14
CA PRO A 271 -13.72 -27.42 0.77
C PRO A 271 -13.20 -27.13 2.19
N GLN A 272 -12.28 -26.17 2.35
CA GLN A 272 -11.69 -25.78 3.63
C GLN A 272 -12.51 -24.73 4.39
N ALA A 273 -13.62 -24.24 3.83
CA ALA A 273 -14.47 -23.28 4.52
C ALA A 273 -15.05 -23.90 5.80
N SER A 274 -14.87 -23.21 6.93
CA SER A 274 -15.36 -23.71 8.21
C SER A 274 -16.89 -23.75 8.25
N ARG A 275 -17.44 -24.66 9.07
CA ARG A 275 -18.89 -24.73 9.29
C ARG A 275 -19.47 -23.42 9.81
N GLU A 276 -18.72 -22.69 10.65
CA GLU A 276 -19.13 -21.38 11.16
C GLU A 276 -19.19 -20.33 10.04
N THR A 277 -18.17 -20.28 9.18
CA THR A 277 -18.13 -19.42 8.00
C THR A 277 -19.32 -19.72 7.07
N LEU A 278 -19.61 -21.01 6.83
CA LEU A 278 -20.76 -21.43 6.02
C LEU A 278 -22.10 -21.05 6.66
N GLN A 279 -22.26 -21.18 7.98
CA GLN A 279 -23.46 -20.74 8.70
C GLN A 279 -23.69 -19.24 8.53
N ARG A 280 -22.63 -18.44 8.64
CA ARG A 280 -22.70 -16.99 8.41
C ARG A 280 -23.10 -16.65 6.97
N LEU A 281 -22.46 -17.31 6.01
CA LEU A 281 -22.74 -17.13 4.58
C LEU A 281 -24.13 -17.63 4.18
N SER A 282 -24.75 -18.55 4.93
CA SER A 282 -26.12 -19.04 4.67
C SER A 282 -27.19 -17.95 4.78
N THR A 283 -26.86 -16.85 5.45
CA THR A 283 -27.70 -15.64 5.61
C THR A 283 -27.15 -14.43 4.85
N ASP A 284 -26.22 -14.63 3.91
CA ASP A 284 -25.63 -13.54 3.12
C ASP A 284 -26.69 -12.77 2.33
N THR A 285 -26.49 -11.46 2.18
CA THR A 285 -27.38 -10.59 1.38
C THR A 285 -27.44 -11.01 -0.08
N SER A 286 -26.37 -11.63 -0.61
CA SER A 286 -26.35 -12.19 -1.96
C SER A 286 -27.01 -13.57 -1.98
N PRO A 287 -28.12 -13.75 -2.73
CA PRO A 287 -28.83 -15.03 -2.78
C PRO A 287 -27.95 -16.18 -3.30
N SER A 288 -27.04 -15.89 -4.21
CA SER A 288 -26.13 -16.89 -4.78
C SER A 288 -25.15 -17.44 -3.74
N VAL A 289 -24.64 -16.57 -2.86
CA VAL A 289 -23.74 -16.95 -1.77
C VAL A 289 -24.49 -17.80 -0.74
N ALA A 290 -25.66 -17.31 -0.30
CA ALA A 290 -26.52 -18.01 0.67
C ALA A 290 -26.90 -19.43 0.21
N GLN A 291 -27.35 -19.58 -1.04
CA GLN A 291 -27.72 -20.89 -1.60
C GLN A 291 -26.52 -21.84 -1.72
N CYS A 292 -25.32 -21.34 -2.00
CA CYS A 292 -24.12 -22.20 -2.04
C CYS A 292 -23.78 -22.71 -0.63
N ALA A 293 -23.79 -21.82 0.36
CA ALA A 293 -23.48 -22.17 1.74
C ALA A 293 -24.51 -23.14 2.35
N GLN A 294 -25.81 -22.91 2.12
CA GLN A 294 -26.89 -23.80 2.56
C GLN A 294 -26.73 -25.21 1.99
N ARG A 295 -26.52 -25.34 0.68
CA ARG A 295 -26.30 -26.65 0.04
C ARG A 295 -25.08 -27.37 0.59
N ARG A 296 -24.01 -26.65 0.91
CA ARG A 296 -22.82 -27.26 1.52
C ARG A 296 -23.12 -27.77 2.94
N LEU A 297 -23.82 -26.98 3.75
CA LEU A 297 -24.23 -27.38 5.10
C LEU A 297 -25.19 -28.57 5.10
N GLU A 298 -26.07 -28.68 4.10
CA GLU A 298 -26.95 -29.83 3.89
C GLU A 298 -26.15 -31.07 3.47
N ALA A 299 -25.22 -30.94 2.53
CA ALA A 299 -24.36 -32.05 2.09
C ALA A 299 -23.48 -32.61 3.22
N GLU A 300 -22.98 -31.74 4.12
CA GLU A 300 -22.27 -32.20 5.34
C GLU A 300 -23.18 -33.01 6.28
N GLN A 301 -24.48 -32.71 6.31
CA GLN A 301 -25.44 -33.40 7.18
C GLN A 301 -25.90 -34.74 6.58
N THR A 302 -26.00 -34.83 5.25
CA THR A 302 -26.41 -36.06 4.55
C THR A 302 -25.25 -37.05 4.35
N GLY A 303 -24.00 -36.64 4.60
CA GLY A 303 -22.83 -37.51 4.48
C GLY A 303 -22.47 -37.84 3.02
N GLU A 304 -23.04 -37.13 2.05
CA GLU A 304 -22.70 -37.28 0.63
C GLU A 304 -21.36 -36.58 0.35
N SER A 305 -20.27 -37.29 0.66
CA SER A 305 -18.95 -36.98 0.10
C SER A 305 -18.94 -37.45 -1.34
N ASN A 306 -18.90 -36.51 -2.29
CA ASN A 306 -18.72 -36.78 -3.72
C ASN A 306 -17.23 -36.89 -4.03
#